data_AF-A0A956BF20-F1
#
_entry.id   AF-A0A956BF20-F1
#
_cell.length_a   1.000
_cell.length_b   1.000
_cell.length_c   1.000
_cell.angle_alpha   90.00
_cell.angle_beta   90.00
_cell.angle_gamma   90.00
#
_symmetry.space_group_name_H-M   'P 1'
#
loop_
_entity.id
_entity.type
_entity.pdbx_description
1 polymer ?
#
loop_
_entity_poly.entity_id
_entity_poly.type
_entity_poly.pdbx_seq_one_letter_code
_entity_poly.pdbx_strand_id
1 'polypeptide(L)'
;SSKQEAVTVKYGENLMNCNFVTDTVGQVSEVRVLAWAEKDKSQVIGKATDGDVTQKLGESKVGPKVAKDIFGDCPYWVSGFPANSQAEADEAAKAIMNEIAMRFMRVEADVMGTPDLVAGSVIKFEGCTKHFDGKYYVTQAIHRYEIGSGSRGGYLTHVLAERPAWSV
;
A
#
# COMPACT_ATOMS: atom_id res chain seq x y z
N SER A 1 -6.01 -8.10 -18.21
CA SER A 1 -6.28 -7.76 -16.82
C SER A 1 -7.67 -7.17 -16.71
N SER A 2 -8.62 -7.93 -16.18
CA SER A 2 -9.94 -7.42 -15.82
C SER A 2 -9.75 -6.32 -14.78
N LYS A 3 -10.37 -5.17 -15.05
CA LYS A 3 -10.44 -4.04 -14.13
C LYS A 3 -11.38 -4.50 -13.01
N GLN A 4 -10.85 -5.08 -11.94
CA GLN A 4 -11.68 -5.48 -10.79
C GLN A 4 -12.36 -4.22 -10.25
N GLU A 5 -13.69 -4.20 -10.31
CA GLU A 5 -14.49 -3.11 -9.78
C GLU A 5 -14.27 -3.04 -8.27
N ALA A 6 -14.16 -1.81 -7.75
CA ALA A 6 -13.88 -1.61 -6.34
C ALA A 6 -15.09 -2.03 -5.52
N VAL A 7 -14.92 -3.04 -4.66
CA VAL A 7 -15.96 -3.45 -3.70
C VAL A 7 -16.13 -2.34 -2.69
N THR A 8 -17.34 -1.79 -2.58
CA THR A 8 -17.62 -0.68 -1.66
C THR A 8 -18.16 -1.20 -0.34
N VAL A 9 -17.54 -0.78 0.76
CA VAL A 9 -17.94 -1.09 2.13
C VAL A 9 -18.26 0.19 2.88
N LYS A 10 -19.38 0.16 3.61
CA LYS A 10 -19.95 1.28 4.33
C LYS A 10 -20.06 0.97 5.82
N TYR A 11 -19.60 1.90 6.64
CA TYR A 11 -19.77 1.84 8.08
C TYR A 11 -21.26 1.84 8.45
N GLY A 12 -21.66 0.89 9.31
CA GLY A 12 -23.06 0.72 9.73
C GLY A 12 -23.94 -0.12 8.78
N GLU A 13 -23.44 -0.50 7.60
CA GLU A 13 -24.12 -1.44 6.71
C GLU A 13 -23.41 -2.81 6.69
N ASN A 14 -22.29 -2.90 5.97
CA ASN A 14 -21.55 -4.16 5.77
C ASN A 14 -20.16 -4.17 6.44
N LEU A 15 -19.70 -3.03 6.96
CA LEU A 15 -18.46 -2.94 7.72
C LEU A 15 -18.77 -3.08 9.23
N MET A 16 -18.26 -4.15 9.85
CA MET A 16 -18.48 -4.42 11.28
C MET A 16 -17.44 -3.73 12.16
N ASN A 17 -16.19 -3.80 11.76
CA ASN A 17 -15.08 -3.20 12.48
C ASN A 17 -14.03 -2.71 11.48
N CYS A 18 -13.35 -1.63 11.83
CA CYS A 18 -12.24 -1.10 11.06
C CYS A 18 -11.23 -0.42 11.99
N ASN A 19 -9.96 -0.75 11.81
CA ASN A 19 -8.83 -0.14 12.49
C ASN A 19 -7.91 0.47 11.43
N PHE A 20 -7.76 1.79 11.46
CA PHE A 20 -6.89 2.53 10.56
C PHE A 20 -5.60 2.91 11.29
N VAL A 21 -4.47 2.59 10.67
CA VAL A 21 -3.14 2.94 11.16
C VAL A 21 -2.43 3.75 10.09
N THR A 22 -1.90 4.91 10.49
CA THR A 22 -1.01 5.71 9.64
C THR A 22 0.37 5.70 10.29
N ASP A 23 1.37 5.31 9.53
CA ASP A 23 2.74 5.20 10.03
C ASP A 23 3.73 5.93 9.12
N THR A 24 4.46 6.87 9.72
CA THR A 24 5.59 7.55 9.08
C THR A 24 6.91 6.86 9.36
N VAL A 25 6.97 5.96 10.35
CA VAL A 25 8.16 5.19 10.67
C VAL A 25 8.49 4.28 9.49
N GLY A 26 9.70 4.42 8.96
CA GLY A 26 10.15 3.68 7.78
C GLY A 26 9.74 4.30 6.44
N GLN A 27 9.01 5.41 6.42
CA GLN A 27 8.89 6.25 5.22
C GLN A 27 10.21 6.98 4.97
N VAL A 28 10.61 7.05 3.70
CA VAL A 28 11.92 7.56 3.27
C VAL A 28 11.73 8.63 2.20
N SER A 29 12.62 9.61 2.14
CA SER A 29 12.51 10.69 1.15
C SER A 29 13.04 10.29 -0.23
N GLU A 30 14.02 9.39 -0.26
CA GLU A 30 14.69 8.91 -1.46
C GLU A 30 15.14 7.46 -1.27
N VAL A 31 15.00 6.62 -2.29
CA VAL A 31 15.60 5.28 -2.35
C VAL A 31 16.75 5.30 -3.34
N ARG A 32 17.90 4.77 -2.93
CA ARG A 32 19.10 4.62 -3.75
C ARG A 32 19.53 3.17 -3.82
N VAL A 33 19.55 2.62 -5.02
CA VAL A 33 19.98 1.24 -5.28
C VAL A 33 21.37 1.25 -5.88
N LEU A 34 22.31 0.63 -5.18
CA LEU A 34 23.68 0.42 -5.64
C LEU A 34 23.77 -0.93 -6.34
N ALA A 35 24.13 -0.90 -7.62
CA ALA A 35 24.36 -2.10 -8.41
C ALA A 35 25.66 -1.98 -9.22
N TRP A 36 26.13 -3.13 -9.70
CA TRP A 36 27.33 -3.24 -10.51
C TRP A 36 26.96 -3.77 -11.89
N ALA A 37 27.12 -2.93 -12.92
CA ALA A 37 26.86 -3.35 -14.29
C ALA A 37 28.01 -4.24 -14.76
N GLU A 38 27.77 -5.55 -14.89
CA GLU A 38 28.80 -6.51 -15.31
C GLU A 38 29.36 -6.19 -16.71
N LYS A 39 28.50 -5.72 -17.60
CA LYS A 39 28.84 -5.40 -19.00
C LYS A 39 29.80 -4.21 -19.12
N ASP A 40 29.53 -3.15 -18.36
CA ASP A 40 30.30 -1.91 -18.40
C ASP A 40 31.36 -1.85 -17.28
N LYS A 41 31.42 -2.88 -16.41
CA LYS A 41 32.28 -2.99 -15.22
C LYS A 41 32.30 -1.72 -14.39
N SER A 42 31.14 -1.12 -14.20
CA SER A 42 30.99 0.16 -13.53
C SER A 42 29.86 0.12 -12.50
N GLN A 43 29.97 1.00 -11.51
CA GLN A 43 28.93 1.19 -10.52
C GLN A 43 27.79 2.01 -11.12
N VAL A 44 26.56 1.50 -10.96
CA VAL A 44 25.33 2.22 -11.32
C VAL A 44 24.54 2.51 -10.05
N ILE A 45 23.88 3.67 -10.03
CA ILE A 45 23.10 4.13 -8.86
C ILE A 45 21.70 4.46 -9.34
N GLY A 46 20.77 3.56 -9.06
CA GLY A 46 19.34 3.80 -9.29
C GLY A 46 18.78 4.74 -8.24
N LYS A 47 17.89 5.67 -8.64
CA LYS A 47 17.27 6.64 -7.71
C LYS A 47 15.77 6.71 -7.89
N ALA A 48 15.04 6.79 -6.78
CA ALA A 48 13.59 7.02 -6.78
C ALA A 48 13.17 7.97 -5.63
N THR A 49 12.17 8.80 -5.90
CA THR A 49 11.66 9.85 -5.01
C THR A 49 10.12 9.77 -4.87
N ASP A 50 9.51 10.71 -4.17
CA ASP A 50 8.05 10.78 -3.99
C ASP A 50 7.27 10.95 -5.32
N GLY A 51 7.92 11.52 -6.33
CA GLY A 51 7.37 11.65 -7.68
C GLY A 51 7.16 10.30 -8.38
N ASP A 52 7.96 9.29 -8.04
CA ASP A 52 7.98 7.98 -8.68
C ASP A 52 6.97 6.98 -8.09
N VAL A 53 6.22 7.39 -7.06
CA VAL A 53 5.14 6.58 -6.51
C VAL A 53 3.99 6.55 -7.51
N THR A 54 3.65 5.39 -8.07
CA THR A 54 2.64 5.26 -9.13
C THR A 54 1.26 4.88 -8.60
N GLN A 55 1.20 4.22 -7.44
CA GLN A 55 -0.04 3.62 -6.91
C GLN A 55 -0.87 4.58 -6.05
N LYS A 56 -1.00 5.84 -6.47
CA LYS A 56 -1.62 6.88 -5.63
C LYS A 56 -3.14 6.78 -5.49
N LEU A 57 -3.82 5.92 -6.26
CA LEU A 57 -5.29 5.76 -6.25
C LEU A 57 -6.09 7.07 -6.40
N GLY A 58 -5.50 8.10 -7.04
CA GLY A 58 -6.09 9.42 -7.24
C GLY A 58 -5.79 10.44 -6.13
N GLU A 59 -4.93 10.08 -5.17
CA GLU A 59 -4.61 10.90 -4.00
C GLU A 59 -3.31 11.69 -4.18
N SER A 60 -3.21 12.82 -3.49
CA SER A 60 -2.19 13.84 -3.79
C SER A 60 -0.96 13.83 -2.86
N LYS A 61 -1.10 13.43 -1.59
CA LYS A 61 0.02 13.43 -0.62
C LYS A 61 0.49 12.02 -0.30
N VAL A 62 1.63 11.61 -0.85
CA VAL A 62 2.22 10.28 -0.59
C VAL A 62 3.04 10.26 0.70
N GLY A 63 3.12 9.10 1.35
CA GLY A 63 3.89 8.89 2.59
C GLY A 63 5.33 9.41 2.55
N PRO A 64 6.11 9.15 1.48
CA PRO A 64 7.46 9.70 1.33
C PRO A 64 7.56 11.22 1.39
N LYS A 65 6.57 11.92 0.83
CA LYS A 65 6.51 13.38 0.86
C LYS A 65 6.22 13.88 2.27
N VAL A 66 5.28 13.25 2.95
CA VAL A 66 4.96 13.57 4.36
C VAL A 66 6.18 13.36 5.25
N ALA A 67 6.91 12.26 5.07
CA ALA A 67 8.13 11.99 5.82
C ALA A 67 9.21 13.04 5.54
N LYS A 68 9.39 13.45 4.29
CA LYS A 68 10.32 14.53 3.92
C LYS A 68 9.93 15.87 4.55
N ASP A 69 8.65 16.20 4.57
CA ASP A 69 8.15 17.46 5.15
C ASP A 69 8.35 17.51 6.68
N ILE A 70 8.26 16.37 7.37
CA ILE A 70 8.41 16.28 8.83
C ILE A 70 9.87 16.13 9.26
N PHE A 71 10.62 15.22 8.62
CA PHE A 71 11.95 14.78 9.07
C PHE A 71 13.10 15.28 8.19
N GLY A 72 12.80 15.89 7.04
CA GLY A 72 13.81 16.31 6.06
C GLY A 72 14.29 15.15 5.17
N ASP A 73 15.48 15.30 4.59
CA ASP A 73 16.05 14.30 3.69
C ASP A 73 16.52 13.06 4.46
N CYS A 74 15.85 11.93 4.21
CA CYS A 74 16.12 10.60 4.76
C CYS A 74 16.31 9.59 3.62
N PRO A 75 17.54 9.46 3.07
CA PRO A 75 17.82 8.52 1.99
C PRO A 75 17.96 7.08 2.50
N TYR A 76 17.34 6.14 1.79
CA TYR A 76 17.44 4.70 2.03
C TYR A 76 18.35 4.04 1.00
N TRP A 77 19.41 3.37 1.47
CA TRP A 77 20.39 2.72 0.61
C TRP A 77 20.18 1.21 0.54
N VAL A 78 20.15 0.68 -0.67
CA VAL A 78 20.09 -0.75 -0.94
C VAL A 78 21.36 -1.14 -1.70
N SER A 79 22.20 -1.96 -1.07
CA SER A 79 23.45 -2.46 -1.66
C SER A 79 23.33 -3.91 -2.12
N GLY A 80 24.02 -4.24 -3.22
CA GLY A 80 24.12 -5.63 -3.68
C GLY A 80 22.95 -6.08 -4.55
N PHE A 81 22.24 -5.14 -5.17
CA PHE A 81 21.18 -5.48 -6.11
C PHE A 81 21.80 -5.94 -7.45
N PRO A 82 21.38 -7.10 -8.00
CA PRO A 82 21.88 -7.59 -9.28
C PRO A 82 21.17 -6.87 -10.42
N ALA A 83 21.62 -5.66 -10.77
CA ALA A 83 21.17 -4.94 -11.96
C ALA A 83 22.31 -4.82 -12.98
N ASN A 84 21.99 -5.15 -14.23
CA ASN A 84 22.91 -5.15 -15.37
C ASN A 84 22.93 -3.81 -16.12
N SER A 85 22.03 -2.87 -15.77
CA SER A 85 21.94 -1.55 -16.38
C SER A 85 21.41 -0.50 -15.41
N GLN A 86 21.64 0.78 -15.74
CA GLN A 86 21.06 1.91 -15.01
C GLN A 86 19.52 1.85 -14.98
N ALA A 87 18.89 1.46 -16.10
CA ALA A 87 17.44 1.34 -16.18
C ALA A 87 16.87 0.28 -15.23
N GLU A 88 17.54 -0.87 -15.10
CA GLU A 88 17.15 -1.90 -14.12
C GLU A 88 17.32 -1.41 -12.68
N ALA A 89 18.39 -0.67 -12.38
CA ALA A 89 18.62 -0.10 -11.06
C ALA A 89 17.56 0.97 -10.71
N ASP A 90 17.17 1.81 -11.68
CA ASP A 90 16.11 2.81 -11.50
C ASP A 90 14.75 2.15 -11.28
N GLU A 91 14.37 1.14 -12.07
CA GLU A 91 13.12 0.40 -11.86
C GLU A 91 13.10 -0.33 -10.51
N ALA A 92 14.23 -0.90 -10.08
CA ALA A 92 14.36 -1.47 -8.74
C ALA A 92 14.15 -0.42 -7.65
N ALA A 93 14.77 0.76 -7.78
CA ALA A 93 14.60 1.86 -6.83
C ALA A 93 13.14 2.31 -6.76
N LYS A 94 12.46 2.42 -7.92
CA LYS A 94 11.03 2.76 -7.98
C LYS A 94 10.16 1.69 -7.33
N ALA A 95 10.43 0.42 -7.57
CA ALA A 95 9.67 -0.68 -6.99
C ALA A 95 9.76 -0.65 -5.45
N ILE A 96 10.97 -0.49 -4.91
CA ILE A 96 11.22 -0.39 -3.47
C ILE A 96 10.54 0.85 -2.89
N MET A 97 10.62 1.99 -3.59
CA MET A 97 9.95 3.22 -3.17
C MET A 97 8.42 3.06 -3.11
N ASN A 98 7.82 2.38 -4.09
CA ASN A 98 6.40 2.08 -4.10
C ASN A 98 6.01 1.13 -2.95
N GLU A 99 6.84 0.12 -2.65
CA GLU A 99 6.60 -0.79 -1.52
C GLU A 99 6.65 -0.05 -0.18
N ILE A 100 7.67 0.79 0.04
CA ILE A 100 7.78 1.60 1.25
C ILE A 100 6.57 2.54 1.35
N ALA A 101 6.22 3.22 0.26
CA ALA A 101 5.11 4.14 0.24
C ALA A 101 3.79 3.43 0.63
N MET A 102 3.53 2.21 0.15
CA MET A 102 2.28 1.48 0.47
C MET A 102 2.05 1.26 1.96
N ARG A 103 3.12 1.10 2.75
CA ARG A 103 3.03 0.88 4.20
C ARG A 103 2.63 2.14 4.99
N PHE A 104 2.47 3.29 4.32
CA PHE A 104 2.11 4.54 4.97
C PHE A 104 0.74 4.50 5.66
N MET A 105 -0.27 3.92 5.00
CA MET A 105 -1.57 3.69 5.62
C MET A 105 -2.00 2.25 5.44
N ARG A 106 -2.39 1.65 6.57
CA ARG A 106 -2.96 0.31 6.64
C ARG A 106 -4.33 0.37 7.29
N VAL A 107 -5.23 -0.44 6.77
CA VAL A 107 -6.53 -0.69 7.38
C VAL A 107 -6.71 -2.19 7.58
N GLU A 108 -7.16 -2.54 8.76
CA GLU A 108 -7.65 -3.86 9.11
C GLU A 108 -9.15 -3.76 9.31
N ALA A 109 -9.93 -4.58 8.62
CA ALA A 109 -11.38 -4.49 8.64
C ALA A 109 -12.06 -5.86 8.60
N ASP A 110 -13.17 -5.97 9.33
CA ASP A 110 -14.07 -7.11 9.26
C ASP A 110 -15.33 -6.70 8.51
N VAL A 111 -15.57 -7.36 7.38
CA VAL A 111 -16.68 -7.09 6.46
C VAL A 111 -17.64 -8.27 6.46
N MET A 112 -18.93 -8.00 6.43
CA MET A 112 -19.94 -9.05 6.31
C MET A 112 -19.86 -9.73 4.94
N GLY A 113 -19.52 -11.02 4.96
CA GLY A 113 -19.69 -12.00 3.89
C GLY A 113 -19.47 -11.55 2.44
N THR A 114 -18.32 -10.94 2.14
CA THR A 114 -18.01 -10.48 0.78
C THR A 114 -16.92 -11.38 0.16
N PRO A 115 -17.27 -12.37 -0.67
CA PRO A 115 -16.31 -13.31 -1.28
C PRO A 115 -15.49 -12.70 -2.43
N ASP A 116 -15.94 -11.59 -3.00
CA ASP A 116 -15.23 -10.89 -4.08
C ASP A 116 -13.98 -10.14 -3.58
N LEU A 117 -13.86 -9.96 -2.26
CA LEU A 117 -12.68 -9.38 -1.63
C LEU A 117 -11.55 -10.42 -1.60
N VAL A 118 -10.60 -10.26 -2.50
CA VAL A 118 -9.39 -11.10 -2.61
C VAL A 118 -8.14 -10.23 -2.64
N ALA A 119 -6.98 -10.82 -2.33
CA ALA A 119 -5.70 -10.11 -2.46
C ALA A 119 -5.51 -9.59 -3.90
N GLY A 120 -5.04 -8.35 -4.02
CA GLY A 120 -4.90 -7.63 -5.30
C GLY A 120 -6.16 -6.88 -5.77
N SER A 121 -7.31 -7.11 -5.14
CA SER A 121 -8.52 -6.32 -5.40
C SER A 121 -8.45 -4.93 -4.75
N VAL A 122 -9.34 -4.03 -5.17
CA VAL A 122 -9.49 -2.70 -4.57
C VAL A 122 -10.76 -2.67 -3.75
N ILE A 123 -10.66 -2.24 -2.51
CA ILE A 123 -11.79 -2.00 -1.61
C ILE A 123 -11.97 -0.49 -1.43
N LYS A 124 -13.22 -0.02 -1.37
CA LYS A 124 -13.55 1.38 -1.10
C LYS A 124 -14.28 1.48 0.24
N PHE A 125 -13.70 2.20 1.20
CA PHE A 125 -14.33 2.49 2.49
C PHE A 125 -15.12 3.81 2.41
N GLU A 126 -16.33 3.81 2.96
CA GLU A 126 -17.22 4.97 3.04
C GLU A 126 -17.88 5.06 4.43
N GLY A 127 -18.04 6.29 4.93
CA GLY A 127 -18.83 6.54 6.15
C GLY A 127 -18.06 6.34 7.45
N CYS A 128 -16.74 6.13 7.41
CA CYS A 128 -15.89 6.09 8.59
C CYS A 128 -15.51 7.51 9.01
N THR A 129 -14.60 8.14 8.26
CA THR A 129 -14.21 9.55 8.43
C THR A 129 -13.63 10.08 7.12
N LYS A 130 -13.75 11.39 6.88
CA LYS A 130 -13.32 12.02 5.61
C LYS A 130 -11.86 11.73 5.21
N HIS A 131 -10.98 11.47 6.17
CA HIS A 131 -9.56 11.22 5.92
C HIS A 131 -9.21 9.76 5.63
N PHE A 132 -10.01 8.83 6.15
CA PHE A 132 -9.81 7.38 5.99
C PHE A 132 -10.75 6.75 4.95
N ASP A 133 -11.78 7.49 4.53
CA ASP A 133 -12.63 7.11 3.43
C ASP A 133 -11.83 7.15 2.12
N GLY A 134 -12.09 6.19 1.22
CA GLY A 134 -11.39 6.10 -0.05
C GLY A 134 -11.04 4.69 -0.47
N LYS A 135 -10.25 4.58 -1.53
CA LYS A 135 -9.84 3.29 -2.11
C LYS A 135 -8.55 2.79 -1.49
N TYR A 136 -8.47 1.48 -1.23
CA TYR A 136 -7.32 0.78 -0.69
C TYR A 136 -7.07 -0.50 -1.48
N TYR A 137 -5.81 -0.92 -1.58
CA TYR A 137 -5.44 -2.20 -2.17
C TYR A 137 -5.49 -3.30 -1.12
N VAL A 138 -6.24 -4.36 -1.37
CA VAL A 138 -6.32 -5.50 -0.46
C VAL A 138 -5.04 -6.33 -0.57
N THR A 139 -4.30 -6.45 0.53
CA THR A 139 -3.08 -7.27 0.61
C THR A 139 -3.38 -8.66 1.14
N GLN A 140 -4.40 -8.80 1.98
CA GLN A 140 -4.85 -10.08 2.53
C GLN A 140 -6.37 -10.10 2.67
N ALA A 141 -6.99 -11.24 2.36
CA ALA A 141 -8.39 -11.52 2.65
C ALA A 141 -8.50 -12.92 3.28
N ILE A 142 -9.16 -13.01 4.44
CA ILE A 142 -9.43 -14.26 5.16
C ILE A 142 -10.93 -14.39 5.31
N HIS A 143 -11.50 -15.38 4.61
CA HIS A 143 -12.92 -15.71 4.72
C HIS A 143 -13.12 -16.74 5.84
N ARG A 144 -13.92 -16.38 6.84
CA ARG A 144 -14.29 -17.27 7.94
C ARG A 144 -15.79 -17.51 7.93
N TYR A 145 -16.16 -18.78 8.04
CA TYR A 145 -17.53 -19.20 8.23
C TYR A 145 -17.64 -19.92 9.56
N GLU A 146 -18.45 -19.38 10.47
CA GLU A 146 -18.70 -19.98 11.78
C GLU A 146 -20.13 -20.50 11.87
N ILE A 147 -20.26 -21.77 12.26
CA ILE A 147 -21.56 -22.44 12.45
C ILE A 147 -22.02 -22.14 13.88
N GLY A 148 -23.05 -21.30 14.00
CA GLY A 148 -23.66 -20.92 15.27
C GLY A 148 -25.09 -20.42 15.08
N SER A 149 -25.89 -20.44 16.14
CA SER A 149 -27.26 -19.88 16.14
C SER A 149 -27.24 -18.44 16.67
N GLY A 150 -27.91 -17.51 15.97
CA GLY A 150 -28.02 -16.09 16.34
C GLY A 150 -26.78 -15.26 15.99
N SER A 151 -26.45 -14.24 16.80
CA SER A 151 -25.34 -13.28 16.58
C SER A 151 -23.92 -13.87 16.62
N ARG A 152 -23.78 -15.19 16.70
CA ARG A 152 -22.51 -15.94 16.83
C ARG A 152 -22.25 -16.89 15.66
N GLY A 153 -23.08 -16.86 14.63
CA GLY A 153 -22.86 -17.58 13.37
C GLY A 153 -22.89 -16.61 12.20
N GLY A 154 -22.12 -16.90 11.15
CA GLY A 154 -22.09 -16.03 9.98
C GLY A 154 -20.87 -16.23 9.09
N TYR A 155 -20.89 -15.51 7.97
CA TYR A 155 -19.77 -15.41 7.04
C TYR A 155 -19.12 -14.04 7.18
N LEU A 156 -17.85 -14.00 7.55
CA LEU A 156 -17.06 -12.79 7.74
C LEU A 156 -15.83 -12.84 6.85
N THR A 157 -15.55 -11.74 6.18
CA THR A 157 -14.30 -11.54 5.45
C THR A 157 -13.46 -10.54 6.23
N HIS A 158 -12.37 -11.02 6.80
CA HIS A 158 -11.33 -10.18 7.39
C HIS A 158 -10.37 -9.72 6.29
N VAL A 159 -10.11 -8.42 6.21
CA VAL A 159 -9.23 -7.85 5.18
C VAL A 159 -8.14 -6.97 5.79
N LEU A 160 -6.94 -7.11 5.24
CA LEU A 160 -5.89 -6.10 5.35
C LEU A 160 -5.79 -5.38 4.02
N ALA A 161 -5.83 -4.06 4.06
CA ALA A 161 -5.65 -3.23 2.89
C ALA A 161 -4.71 -2.06 3.16
N GLU A 162 -4.02 -1.62 2.12
CA GLU A 162 -2.96 -0.62 2.22
C GLU A 162 -3.14 0.47 1.17
N ARG A 163 -2.63 1.67 1.47
CA ARG A 163 -2.67 2.82 0.57
C ARG A 163 -1.46 3.72 0.78
N PRO A 164 -0.77 4.16 -0.29
CA PRO A 164 0.47 4.91 -0.15
C PRO A 164 0.31 6.42 0.11
N ALA A 165 -0.92 6.93 0.16
CA ALA A 165 -1.17 8.37 0.07
C ALA A 165 -2.32 8.82 0.96
N TRP A 166 -2.24 9.98 1.59
CA TRP A 166 -3.26 10.62 2.42
C TRP A 166 -4.31 11.38 1.60
N SER A 167 -5.58 11.36 2.05
CA SER A 167 -6.67 12.13 1.45
C SER A 167 -6.75 13.52 2.07
N VAL A 168 -6.51 14.55 1.23
CA VAL A 168 -6.47 15.96 1.64
C VAL A 168 -7.86 16.58 1.56
#